data_AF-A0AAW0EIG2-F1
#
_entry.id   AF-A0AAW0EIG2-F1
#
_cell.length_a   1.000
_cell.length_b   1.000
_cell.length_c   1.000
_cell.angle_alpha   90.00
_cell.angle_beta   90.00
_cell.angle_gamma   90.00
#
_symmetry.space_group_name_H-M   'P 1'
#
loop_
_entity.id
_entity.type
_entity.pdbx_description
1 polymer ?
#
loop_
_entity_poly.entity_id
_entity_poly.type
_entity_poly.pdbx_seq_one_letter_code
_entity_poly.pdbx_strand_id
1 'polypeptide(L)'
;MRAIRVSHVCRHWRQLALRNPIFWTVQLPIRSKEGKPLSPDYIAMTKLCQERSAPRSIFLRLRNGYHEPPISDALADVLASAAPRWYELETFCPSLPRFFVPPSFAKSLELGDAIPMFPMPWEQLTKLSLGECAFKLWLKILTHCNSLVDLKIETMDPDEDDSSQNLPEGLVIVPQLRTFRLDLCGNQIESCFARLSFPQLETLEVGHTLGVIDRREWDNTASTVFSQFLLRSPLLEDLHLAVFDLLPHHLEEALSSTPSLIKLRLECCMYCVDNDFLHFLEYCPNHPPHIAPRLRTLQFGSVRSDFTQKRLEAMIRSRWWSAQALQALPTPPLVAAWESIHIWRGDDPEWNLSRPFENKMEAWRSEGLDIQVT
;
A
#
# COMPACT_ATOMS: atom_id res chain seq x y z
N MET A 1 -10.52 19.34 -17.72
CA MET A 1 -10.31 20.76 -17.35
C MET A 1 -10.82 21.61 -18.51
N ARG A 2 -11.97 22.27 -18.39
CA ARG A 2 -12.35 23.31 -19.35
C ARG A 2 -11.35 24.42 -19.11
N ALA A 3 -10.32 24.54 -19.96
CA ALA A 3 -9.61 25.80 -20.05
C ALA A 3 -10.69 26.86 -20.23
N ILE A 4 -10.96 27.66 -19.18
CA ILE A 4 -11.72 28.89 -19.34
C ILE A 4 -10.95 29.59 -20.45
N ARG A 5 -11.54 29.66 -21.64
CA ARG A 5 -10.87 30.25 -22.79
C ARG A 5 -10.37 31.60 -22.30
N VAL A 6 -9.07 31.82 -22.33
CA VAL A 6 -8.42 33.02 -21.76
C VAL A 6 -9.02 34.31 -22.35
N SER A 7 -9.76 34.19 -23.46
CA SER A 7 -10.66 35.21 -24.02
C SER A 7 -11.74 35.74 -23.06
N HIS A 8 -12.20 34.96 -22.08
CA HIS A 8 -13.29 35.34 -21.16
C HIS A 8 -12.84 36.11 -19.91
N VAL A 9 -11.53 36.25 -19.69
CA VAL A 9 -11.00 37.08 -18.60
C VAL A 9 -10.52 38.43 -19.15
N CYS A 10 -10.55 39.48 -18.33
CA CYS A 10 -10.11 40.81 -18.74
C CYS A 10 -8.61 40.82 -19.10
N ARG A 11 -8.18 41.83 -19.86
CA ARG A 11 -6.78 41.98 -20.33
C ARG A 11 -5.75 41.81 -19.21
N HIS A 12 -6.05 42.34 -18.02
CA HIS A 12 -5.17 42.27 -16.86
C HIS A 12 -4.90 40.82 -16.42
N TRP A 13 -5.95 40.02 -16.23
CA TRP A 13 -5.83 38.61 -15.87
C TRP A 13 -5.10 37.77 -16.91
N ARG A 14 -5.28 38.08 -18.21
CA ARG A 14 -4.50 37.41 -19.27
C ARG A 14 -3.02 37.70 -19.14
N GLN A 15 -2.65 38.96 -18.91
CA GLN A 15 -1.25 39.34 -18.74
C GLN A 15 -0.64 38.70 -17.49
N LEU A 16 -1.40 38.61 -16.39
CA LEU A 16 -0.96 37.94 -15.17
C LEU A 16 -0.74 36.44 -15.42
N ALA A 17 -1.70 35.76 -16.06
CA ALA A 17 -1.57 34.35 -16.41
C ALA A 17 -0.39 34.07 -17.34
N LEU A 18 -0.16 34.92 -18.34
CA LEU A 18 0.95 34.78 -19.28
C LEU A 18 2.32 35.01 -18.63
N ARG A 19 2.41 35.82 -17.56
CA ARG A 19 3.67 36.18 -16.90
C ARG A 19 4.04 35.28 -15.74
N ASN A 20 3.09 34.55 -15.15
CA ASN A 20 3.34 33.76 -13.96
C ASN A 20 3.42 32.25 -14.30
N PRO A 21 4.61 31.63 -14.24
CA PRO A 21 4.82 30.21 -14.58
C PRO A 21 3.94 29.23 -13.81
N ILE A 22 3.46 29.60 -12.61
CA ILE A 22 2.64 28.72 -11.76
C ILE A 22 1.29 28.37 -12.42
N PHE A 23 0.77 29.22 -13.31
CA PHE A 23 -0.47 28.92 -14.03
C PHE A 23 -0.26 27.92 -15.17
N TRP A 24 0.98 27.60 -15.49
CA TRP A 24 1.37 26.67 -16.56
C TRP A 24 1.90 25.34 -16.02
N THR A 25 2.04 25.18 -14.70
CA THR A 25 2.32 23.88 -14.05
C THR A 25 1.05 23.03 -13.87
N VAL A 26 0.01 23.31 -14.67
CA VAL A 26 -1.24 22.55 -14.64
C VAL A 26 -0.99 21.13 -15.12
N GLN A 27 -1.62 20.19 -14.42
CA GLN A 27 -1.72 18.81 -14.86
C GLN A 27 -2.41 18.75 -16.22
N LEU A 28 -1.65 18.39 -17.27
CA LEU A 28 -2.18 18.23 -18.61
C LEU A 28 -2.87 16.86 -18.70
N PRO A 29 -4.19 16.78 -18.84
CA PRO A 29 -4.85 15.51 -19.08
C PRO A 29 -4.55 15.07 -20.51
N ILE A 30 -3.47 14.30 -20.68
CA ILE A 30 -3.15 13.65 -21.95
C ILE A 30 -4.15 12.52 -22.09
N ARG A 31 -5.24 12.81 -22.80
CA ARG A 31 -6.30 11.85 -23.14
C ARG A 31 -6.51 11.89 -24.64
N SER A 32 -6.39 10.75 -25.30
CA SER A 32 -6.91 10.59 -26.64
C SER A 32 -8.44 10.55 -26.57
N LYS A 33 -9.12 11.26 -27.48
CA LYS A 33 -10.57 11.09 -27.63
C LYS A 33 -10.80 9.92 -28.59
N GLU A 34 -11.46 8.88 -28.11
CA GLU A 34 -12.15 7.89 -28.95
C GLU A 34 -11.24 7.26 -30.02
N GLY A 35 -10.08 6.74 -29.64
CA GLY A 35 -9.23 6.02 -30.60
C GLY A 35 -8.46 6.91 -31.57
N LYS A 36 -8.64 8.25 -31.54
CA LYS A 36 -8.00 9.16 -32.51
C LYS A 36 -6.61 9.59 -32.02
N PRO A 37 -5.61 9.66 -32.92
CA PRO A 37 -4.32 10.23 -32.57
C PRO A 37 -4.51 11.68 -32.09
N LEU A 38 -3.66 12.11 -31.16
CA LEU A 38 -3.70 13.48 -30.63
C LEU A 38 -3.45 14.48 -31.77
N SER A 39 -4.21 15.57 -31.79
CA SER A 39 -4.07 16.57 -32.85
C SER A 39 -2.72 17.30 -32.75
N PRO A 40 -2.14 17.77 -33.87
CA PRO A 40 -0.94 18.60 -33.85
C PRO A 40 -1.06 19.83 -32.94
N ASP A 41 -2.26 20.43 -32.86
CA ASP A 41 -2.56 21.55 -31.96
C ASP A 41 -2.40 21.18 -30.49
N TYR A 42 -2.75 19.95 -30.10
CA TYR A 42 -2.58 19.47 -28.73
C TYR A 42 -1.10 19.33 -28.35
N ILE A 43 -0.29 18.81 -29.28
CA ILE A 43 1.16 18.69 -29.11
C ILE A 43 1.79 20.08 -28.98
N ALA A 44 1.42 21.02 -29.86
CA ALA A 44 1.87 22.40 -29.81
C ALA A 44 1.47 23.10 -28.49
N MET A 45 0.25 22.87 -28.01
CA MET A 45 -0.21 23.40 -26.72
C MET A 45 0.59 22.82 -25.56
N THR A 46 0.86 21.51 -25.57
CA THR A 46 1.65 20.84 -24.53
C THR A 46 3.07 21.41 -24.46
N LYS A 47 3.70 21.61 -25.62
CA LYS A 47 5.01 22.27 -25.74
C LYS A 47 4.99 23.69 -25.17
N LEU A 48 4.00 24.48 -25.54
CA LEU A 48 3.86 25.85 -25.04
C LEU A 48 3.68 25.90 -23.51
N CYS A 49 2.89 24.97 -22.94
CA CYS A 49 2.71 24.88 -21.50
C CYS A 49 4.03 24.56 -20.77
N GLN A 50 4.84 23.67 -21.33
CA GLN A 50 6.15 23.33 -20.76
C GLN A 50 7.15 24.48 -20.85
N GLU A 51 7.21 25.17 -21.99
CA GLU A 51 8.08 26.33 -22.17
C GLU A 51 7.73 27.43 -21.17
N ARG A 52 6.43 27.69 -20.96
CA ARG A 52 5.95 28.72 -20.03
C ARG A 52 6.04 28.36 -18.55
N SER A 53 6.04 27.07 -18.22
CA SER A 53 6.24 26.64 -16.84
C SER A 53 7.69 26.72 -16.39
N ALA A 54 8.66 26.90 -17.30
CA ALA A 54 10.07 26.99 -16.94
C ALA A 54 10.37 28.18 -16.01
N PRO A 55 11.24 28.01 -15.00
CA PRO A 55 12.03 26.82 -14.65
C PRO A 55 11.36 25.87 -13.64
N ARG A 56 10.05 26.00 -13.39
CA ARG A 56 9.35 25.25 -12.34
C ARG A 56 9.30 23.76 -12.64
N SER A 57 9.25 22.99 -11.56
CA SER A 57 9.02 21.55 -11.61
C SER A 57 7.61 21.25 -12.12
N ILE A 58 7.47 20.15 -12.86
CA ILE A 58 6.22 19.72 -13.50
C ILE A 58 5.84 18.35 -12.97
N PHE A 59 4.56 18.17 -12.66
CA PHE A 59 3.95 16.86 -12.44
C PHE A 59 3.34 16.37 -13.75
N LEU A 60 3.69 15.16 -14.15
CA LEU A 60 3.19 14.57 -15.37
C LEU A 60 2.33 13.36 -15.04
N ARG A 61 1.05 13.41 -15.42
CA ARG A 61 0.12 12.27 -15.32
C ARG A 61 -0.32 11.86 -16.71
N LEU A 62 0.20 10.73 -17.19
CA LEU A 62 -0.13 10.08 -18.44
C LEU A 62 -1.17 8.99 -18.16
N ARG A 63 -2.45 9.27 -18.44
CA ARG A 63 -3.49 8.25 -18.35
C ARG A 63 -3.93 7.89 -19.76
N ASN A 64 -3.59 6.69 -20.20
CA ASN A 64 -4.21 6.10 -21.38
C ASN A 64 -5.29 5.14 -20.89
N GLY A 65 -6.51 5.24 -21.39
CA GLY A 65 -7.48 4.16 -21.19
C GLY A 65 -7.02 2.91 -21.95
N TYR A 66 -7.48 1.72 -21.54
CA TYR A 66 -7.18 0.44 -22.23
C TYR A 66 -7.49 0.45 -23.74
N HIS A 67 -8.37 1.34 -24.18
CA HIS A 67 -8.77 1.50 -25.59
C HIS A 67 -8.22 2.75 -26.27
N GLU A 68 -7.38 3.53 -25.58
CA GLU A 68 -6.77 4.72 -26.17
C GLU A 68 -5.49 4.33 -26.95
N PRO A 69 -5.24 4.96 -28.11
CA PRO A 69 -4.06 4.68 -28.93
C PRO A 69 -2.77 5.08 -28.18
N PRO A 70 -1.62 4.50 -28.56
CA PRO A 70 -0.32 4.90 -28.03
C PRO A 70 -0.09 6.40 -28.10
N ILE A 71 0.70 6.92 -27.15
CA ILE A 71 1.22 8.29 -27.23
C ILE A 71 2.10 8.40 -28.48
N SER A 72 1.76 9.33 -29.37
CA SER A 72 2.57 9.61 -30.57
C SER A 72 3.99 10.02 -30.19
N ASP A 73 4.99 9.58 -30.95
CA ASP A 73 6.40 9.96 -30.76
C ASP A 73 6.60 11.48 -30.60
N ALA A 74 5.91 12.28 -31.42
CA ALA A 74 6.00 13.74 -31.35
C ALA A 74 5.55 14.33 -30.00
N LEU A 75 4.55 13.75 -29.36
CA LEU A 75 4.15 14.19 -28.01
C LEU A 75 5.16 13.71 -26.96
N ALA A 76 5.67 12.49 -27.13
CA ALA A 76 6.71 11.96 -26.27
C ALA A 76 7.95 12.86 -26.31
N ASP A 77 8.44 13.26 -27.48
CA ASP A 77 9.59 14.17 -27.60
C ASP A 77 9.37 15.50 -26.87
N VAL A 78 8.17 16.07 -27.00
CA VAL A 78 7.79 17.28 -26.27
C VAL A 78 7.85 17.04 -24.76
N LEU A 79 7.21 15.99 -24.27
CA LEU A 79 7.29 15.59 -22.86
C LEU A 79 8.74 15.44 -22.39
N ALA A 80 9.55 14.65 -23.09
CA ALA A 80 10.96 14.41 -22.76
C ALA A 80 11.79 15.69 -22.66
N SER A 81 11.49 16.71 -23.46
CA SER A 81 12.20 18.01 -23.40
C SER A 81 12.08 18.73 -22.05
N ALA A 82 11.03 18.45 -21.28
CA ALA A 82 10.80 19.04 -19.97
C ALA A 82 11.27 18.15 -18.80
N ALA A 83 11.82 16.98 -19.11
CA ALA A 83 12.01 15.93 -18.13
C ALA A 83 13.01 16.21 -16.99
N PRO A 84 14.06 17.04 -17.15
CA PRO A 84 14.88 17.48 -16.01
C PRO A 84 14.13 18.24 -14.93
N ARG A 85 12.89 18.68 -15.22
CA ARG A 85 12.01 19.40 -14.30
C ARG A 85 10.91 18.51 -13.72
N TRP A 86 10.85 17.22 -14.05
CA TRP A 86 9.83 16.35 -13.46
C TRP A 86 10.14 16.06 -12.01
N TYR A 87 9.16 16.27 -11.14
CA TYR A 87 9.29 15.85 -9.75
C TYR A 87 8.55 14.54 -9.46
N GLU A 88 7.55 14.22 -10.28
CA GLU A 88 6.71 13.02 -10.18
C GLU A 88 6.09 12.70 -11.55
N LEU A 89 6.08 11.41 -11.89
CA LEU A 89 5.52 10.87 -13.13
C LEU A 89 4.51 9.77 -12.80
N GLU A 90 3.24 9.95 -13.14
CA GLU A 90 2.27 8.86 -13.13
C GLU A 90 2.00 8.41 -14.57
N THR A 91 2.13 7.13 -14.89
CA THR A 91 1.83 6.57 -16.22
C THR A 91 0.96 5.32 -16.11
N PHE A 92 -0.13 5.31 -16.86
CA PHE A 92 -1.00 4.16 -17.11
C PHE A 92 -1.01 3.84 -18.61
N CYS A 93 0.12 4.05 -19.29
CA CYS A 93 0.20 3.98 -20.75
C CYS A 93 1.07 2.78 -21.16
N PRO A 94 0.49 1.69 -21.71
CA PRO A 94 1.23 0.48 -22.07
C PRO A 94 2.23 0.67 -23.23
N SER A 95 2.25 1.84 -23.86
CA SER A 95 3.01 2.07 -25.10
C SER A 95 3.68 3.43 -25.12
N LEU A 96 4.49 3.70 -24.09
CA LEU A 96 5.44 4.81 -24.15
C LEU A 96 6.55 4.49 -25.19
N PRO A 97 6.96 5.42 -26.05
CA PRO A 97 8.00 5.17 -27.05
C PRO A 97 9.41 5.18 -26.43
N ARG A 98 10.31 4.38 -27.03
CA ARG A 98 11.64 3.88 -26.54
C ARG A 98 12.67 4.90 -26.03
N PHE A 99 12.40 6.21 -26.03
CA PHE A 99 13.44 7.26 -25.88
C PHE A 99 13.30 8.18 -24.66
N PHE A 100 12.46 7.83 -23.69
CA PHE A 100 12.44 8.55 -22.43
C PHE A 100 13.60 8.09 -21.53
N VAL A 101 14.49 9.00 -21.13
CA VAL A 101 14.68 9.46 -19.74
C VAL A 101 15.89 10.41 -19.65
N PRO A 102 15.76 11.62 -19.07
CA PRO A 102 16.93 12.41 -18.68
C PRO A 102 17.55 11.91 -17.35
N PRO A 103 18.86 12.13 -17.14
CA PRO A 103 19.62 11.63 -15.99
C PRO A 103 19.24 12.21 -14.61
N SER A 104 18.35 13.20 -14.52
CA SER A 104 17.98 13.91 -13.27
C SER A 104 16.52 13.68 -12.84
N PHE A 105 16.03 12.45 -13.01
CA PHE A 105 14.60 12.13 -13.02
C PHE A 105 13.89 12.17 -11.64
N ALA A 106 12.56 12.14 -11.71
CA ALA A 106 11.57 12.25 -10.64
C ALA A 106 11.78 11.32 -9.43
N LYS A 107 11.30 11.74 -8.27
CA LYS A 107 11.35 10.98 -7.00
C LYS A 107 10.25 9.92 -6.88
N SER A 108 9.19 10.05 -7.68
CA SER A 108 7.96 9.24 -7.63
C SER A 108 7.55 8.82 -9.04
N LEU A 109 7.20 7.55 -9.22
CA LEU A 109 6.80 6.95 -10.50
C LEU A 109 5.58 6.03 -10.32
N GLU A 110 4.56 6.15 -11.17
CA GLU A 110 3.49 5.14 -11.29
C GLU A 110 3.53 4.50 -12.69
N LEU A 111 3.45 3.17 -12.82
CA LEU A 111 3.44 2.45 -14.10
C LEU A 111 2.24 1.50 -14.21
N GLY A 112 1.75 1.25 -15.43
CA GLY A 112 0.72 0.24 -15.75
C GLY A 112 1.25 -0.92 -16.62
N ASP A 113 0.34 -1.62 -17.30
CA ASP A 113 0.48 -2.96 -17.92
C ASP A 113 1.66 -3.21 -18.85
N ALA A 114 2.24 -2.16 -19.45
CA ALA A 114 3.46 -2.33 -20.21
C ALA A 114 4.51 -1.32 -19.82
N ILE A 115 5.60 -1.89 -19.32
CA ILE A 115 6.83 -1.21 -18.97
C ILE A 115 7.82 -1.57 -20.06
N PRO A 116 8.00 -0.71 -21.09
CA PRO A 116 9.18 -0.81 -21.91
C PRO A 116 10.40 -0.70 -20.97
N MET A 117 11.40 -1.55 -21.19
CA MET A 117 12.70 -1.45 -20.52
C MET A 117 13.40 -0.15 -20.95
N PHE A 118 12.92 0.98 -20.46
CA PHE A 118 13.58 2.26 -20.62
C PHE A 118 14.80 2.31 -19.71
N PRO A 119 15.86 3.05 -20.11
CA PRO A 119 16.94 3.41 -19.21
C PRO A 119 16.44 4.43 -18.18
N MET A 120 15.58 4.02 -17.25
CA MET A 120 15.18 4.85 -16.11
C MET A 120 16.33 4.87 -15.09
N PRO A 121 16.56 5.99 -14.38
CA PRO A 121 17.44 6.05 -13.23
C PRO A 121 16.70 5.46 -12.02
N TRP A 122 16.38 4.17 -12.11
CA TRP A 122 15.71 3.39 -11.07
C TRP A 122 16.35 3.61 -9.69
N GLU A 123 17.68 3.77 -9.67
CA GLU A 123 18.47 4.00 -8.46
C GLU A 123 18.12 5.31 -7.72
N GLN A 124 17.52 6.29 -8.40
CA GLN A 124 17.13 7.59 -7.82
C GLN A 124 15.66 7.61 -7.36
N LEU A 125 14.85 6.61 -7.71
CA LEU A 125 13.44 6.57 -7.35
C LEU A 125 13.29 6.33 -5.85
N THR A 126 12.46 7.16 -5.21
CA THR A 126 12.11 7.03 -3.78
C THR A 126 10.68 6.54 -3.57
N LYS A 127 9.81 6.70 -4.56
CA LYS A 127 8.45 6.18 -4.57
C LYS A 127 8.15 5.51 -5.91
N LEU A 128 7.46 4.37 -5.86
CA LEU A 128 7.10 3.60 -7.05
C LEU A 128 5.72 2.97 -6.84
N SER A 129 4.80 3.18 -7.76
CA SER A 129 3.54 2.44 -7.86
C SER A 129 3.54 1.65 -9.16
N LEU A 130 3.23 0.36 -9.11
CA LEU A 130 3.12 -0.49 -10.29
C LEU A 130 1.70 -1.07 -10.29
N GLY A 131 0.81 -0.51 -11.09
CA GLY A 131 -0.53 -1.04 -11.31
C GLY A 131 -0.49 -2.14 -12.35
N GLU A 132 -1.28 -3.20 -12.14
CA GLU A 132 -1.48 -4.29 -13.10
C GLU A 132 -0.17 -4.74 -13.76
N CYS A 133 0.87 -4.99 -12.98
CA CYS A 133 2.18 -5.37 -13.53
C CYS A 133 2.42 -6.88 -13.38
N ALA A 134 2.91 -7.52 -14.45
CA ALA A 134 3.34 -8.91 -14.40
C ALA A 134 4.41 -9.11 -13.32
N PHE A 135 4.31 -10.20 -12.56
CA PHE A 135 5.13 -10.45 -11.37
C PHE A 135 6.64 -10.35 -11.63
N LYS A 136 7.08 -11.02 -12.70
CA LYS A 136 8.47 -11.07 -13.13
C LYS A 136 9.04 -9.69 -13.47
N LEU A 137 8.23 -8.82 -14.04
CA LEU A 137 8.65 -7.51 -14.51
C LEU A 137 8.93 -6.57 -13.34
N TRP A 138 8.06 -6.55 -12.33
CA TRP A 138 8.31 -5.70 -11.17
C TRP A 138 9.48 -6.20 -10.32
N LEU A 139 9.68 -7.52 -10.19
CA LEU A 139 10.88 -8.04 -9.53
C LEU A 139 12.17 -7.53 -10.19
N LYS A 140 12.21 -7.53 -11.53
CA LYS A 140 13.34 -7.01 -12.30
C LYS A 140 13.52 -5.50 -12.11
N ILE A 141 12.44 -4.75 -11.98
CA ILE A 141 12.51 -3.31 -11.70
C ILE A 141 13.12 -3.08 -10.31
N LEU A 142 12.64 -3.81 -9.30
CA LEU A 142 13.10 -3.64 -7.93
C LEU A 142 14.59 -3.94 -7.75
N THR A 143 15.21 -4.79 -8.58
CA THR A 143 16.66 -5.01 -8.53
C THR A 143 17.50 -3.77 -8.86
N HIS A 144 16.88 -2.72 -9.41
CA HIS A 144 17.54 -1.46 -9.73
C HIS A 144 17.13 -0.30 -8.80
N CYS A 145 16.17 -0.51 -7.89
CA CYS A 145 15.54 0.54 -7.09
C CYS A 145 16.16 0.69 -5.69
N ASN A 146 17.47 0.96 -5.63
CA ASN A 146 18.22 0.97 -4.35
C ASN A 146 17.82 2.07 -3.35
N SER A 147 17.24 3.18 -3.83
CA SER A 147 16.81 4.33 -3.00
C SER A 147 15.31 4.33 -2.69
N LEU A 148 14.59 3.27 -3.02
CA LEU A 148 13.14 3.21 -2.92
C LEU A 148 12.69 3.13 -1.46
N VAL A 149 11.76 4.01 -1.08
CA VAL A 149 11.23 4.17 0.29
C VAL A 149 9.76 3.77 0.38
N ASP A 150 8.97 4.04 -0.67
CA ASP A 150 7.53 3.74 -0.76
C ASP A 150 7.25 2.94 -2.03
N LEU A 151 6.66 1.76 -1.89
CA LEU A 151 6.32 0.86 -2.98
C LEU A 151 4.85 0.47 -2.89
N LYS A 152 4.12 0.65 -3.99
CA LYS A 152 2.79 0.08 -4.20
C LYS A 152 2.81 -0.83 -5.41
N ILE A 153 2.25 -2.02 -5.31
CA ILE A 153 2.12 -2.97 -6.42
C ILE A 153 0.68 -3.47 -6.45
N GLU A 154 0.05 -3.44 -7.61
CA GLU A 154 -1.18 -4.13 -7.93
C GLU A 154 -0.83 -5.19 -8.97
N THR A 155 -1.04 -6.46 -8.65
CA THR A 155 -0.70 -7.57 -9.57
C THR A 155 -1.88 -7.87 -10.49
N MET A 156 -1.60 -8.32 -11.71
CA MET A 156 -2.61 -8.97 -12.56
C MET A 156 -2.69 -10.47 -12.25
N ASP A 157 -3.82 -11.09 -12.58
CA ASP A 157 -3.92 -12.55 -12.63
C ASP A 157 -2.82 -13.07 -13.58
N PRO A 158 -2.09 -14.12 -13.16
CA PRO A 158 -1.05 -14.67 -14.01
C PRO A 158 -1.72 -15.29 -15.24
N ASP A 159 -1.33 -14.84 -16.43
CA ASP A 159 -1.68 -15.56 -17.66
C ASP A 159 -1.20 -17.01 -17.52
N GLU A 160 -2.04 -17.99 -17.88
CA GLU A 160 -1.73 -19.42 -17.77
C GLU A 160 -0.40 -19.79 -18.48
N ASP A 161 0.01 -18.97 -19.46
CA ASP A 161 1.21 -19.14 -20.27
C ASP A 161 2.52 -18.63 -19.62
N ASP A 162 2.49 -17.87 -18.51
CA ASP A 162 3.72 -17.27 -17.91
C ASP A 162 4.40 -18.17 -16.87
N SER A 163 4.06 -19.46 -16.85
CA SER A 163 4.28 -20.36 -15.70
C SER A 163 5.72 -20.80 -15.39
N SER A 164 6.79 -20.35 -16.07
CA SER A 164 8.12 -20.88 -15.68
C SER A 164 9.41 -20.21 -16.15
N GLN A 165 9.45 -19.36 -17.17
CA GLN A 165 10.75 -19.09 -17.80
C GLN A 165 11.32 -17.72 -17.43
N ASN A 166 12.27 -17.72 -16.48
CA ASN A 166 13.23 -16.65 -16.14
C ASN A 166 12.81 -15.66 -15.04
N LEU A 167 12.38 -16.12 -13.87
CA LEU A 167 12.40 -15.26 -12.67
C LEU A 167 13.85 -14.95 -12.28
N PRO A 168 14.16 -13.75 -11.73
CA PRO A 168 15.49 -13.44 -11.24
C PRO A 168 15.98 -14.51 -10.24
N GLU A 169 17.21 -14.96 -10.36
CA GLU A 169 17.79 -15.88 -9.38
C GLU A 169 18.09 -15.14 -8.07
N GLY A 170 17.61 -15.67 -6.94
CA GLY A 170 17.90 -15.13 -5.61
C GLY A 170 16.87 -14.15 -5.04
N LEU A 171 17.27 -13.52 -3.93
CA LEU A 171 16.47 -12.55 -3.19
C LEU A 171 16.64 -11.14 -3.78
N VAL A 172 15.52 -10.47 -4.02
CA VAL A 172 15.45 -9.05 -4.34
C VAL A 172 15.44 -8.26 -3.04
N ILE A 173 16.50 -7.49 -2.81
CA ILE A 173 16.69 -6.68 -1.62
C ILE A 173 16.47 -5.21 -1.97
N VAL A 174 15.54 -4.55 -1.29
CA VAL A 174 15.32 -3.11 -1.41
C VAL A 174 15.63 -2.47 -0.06
N PRO A 175 16.88 -2.02 0.17
CA PRO A 175 17.40 -1.78 1.51
C PRO A 175 16.81 -0.56 2.21
N GLN A 176 16.20 0.38 1.49
CA GLN A 176 15.64 1.62 2.03
C GLN A 176 14.11 1.60 2.12
N LEU A 177 13.46 0.49 1.73
CA LEU A 177 12.01 0.43 1.65
C LEU A 177 11.39 0.44 3.04
N ARG A 178 10.51 1.42 3.30
CA ARG A 178 9.80 1.61 4.57
C ARG A 178 8.32 1.26 4.48
N THR A 179 7.70 1.55 3.34
CA THR A 179 6.28 1.27 3.11
C THR A 179 6.13 0.38 1.89
N PHE A 180 5.44 -0.75 2.06
CA PHE A 180 5.10 -1.66 0.98
C PHE A 180 3.60 -1.94 0.99
N ARG A 181 2.93 -1.67 -0.12
CA ARG A 181 1.53 -2.00 -0.37
C ARG A 181 1.44 -2.98 -1.54
N LEU A 182 0.74 -4.10 -1.33
CA LEU A 182 0.60 -5.15 -2.32
C LEU A 182 -0.86 -5.58 -2.44
N ASP A 183 -1.47 -5.26 -3.57
CA ASP A 183 -2.80 -5.71 -3.96
C ASP A 183 -2.66 -6.92 -4.88
N LEU A 184 -2.98 -8.11 -4.38
CA LEU A 184 -2.80 -9.39 -5.05
C LEU A 184 -4.01 -9.76 -5.91
N CYS A 185 -3.71 -10.37 -7.05
CA CYS A 185 -4.64 -11.04 -7.94
C CYS A 185 -4.18 -12.51 -8.06
N GLY A 186 -5.07 -13.43 -7.71
CA GLY A 186 -4.77 -14.87 -7.63
C GLY A 186 -3.81 -15.27 -6.49
N ASN A 187 -3.22 -16.47 -6.61
CA ASN A 187 -2.40 -17.13 -5.57
C ASN A 187 -0.89 -16.84 -5.70
N GLN A 188 -0.51 -15.58 -5.66
CA GLN A 188 0.90 -15.21 -5.85
C GLN A 188 1.68 -15.00 -4.55
N ILE A 189 1.06 -15.19 -3.37
CA ILE A 189 1.69 -14.95 -2.05
C ILE A 189 3.04 -15.64 -1.95
N GLU A 190 3.11 -16.94 -2.21
CA GLU A 190 4.34 -17.72 -2.11
C GLU A 190 5.43 -17.19 -3.05
N SER A 191 5.09 -17.04 -4.33
CA SER A 191 6.03 -16.58 -5.35
C SER A 191 6.56 -15.17 -5.03
N CYS A 192 5.67 -14.29 -4.57
CA CYS A 192 6.00 -12.94 -4.13
C CYS A 192 6.94 -12.96 -2.93
N PHE A 193 6.49 -13.46 -1.79
CA PHE A 193 7.21 -13.27 -0.54
C PHE A 193 8.46 -14.13 -0.43
N ALA A 194 8.58 -15.26 -1.14
CA ALA A 194 9.79 -16.09 -1.14
C ALA A 194 11.04 -15.33 -1.63
N ARG A 195 10.85 -14.28 -2.45
CA ARG A 195 11.93 -13.59 -3.16
C ARG A 195 12.23 -12.20 -2.64
N LEU A 196 11.49 -11.69 -1.67
CA LEU A 196 11.64 -10.31 -1.19
C LEU A 196 12.35 -10.26 0.16
N SER A 197 13.14 -9.20 0.35
CA SER A 197 13.76 -8.85 1.61
C SER A 197 13.83 -7.34 1.78
N PHE A 198 13.10 -6.81 2.77
CA PHE A 198 12.97 -5.37 3.02
C PHE A 198 13.39 -5.07 4.47
N PRO A 199 14.71 -4.99 4.75
CA PRO A 199 15.23 -4.92 6.11
C PRO A 199 14.85 -3.64 6.87
N GLN A 200 14.40 -2.59 6.18
CA GLN A 200 13.95 -1.32 6.76
C GLN A 200 12.43 -1.13 6.70
N LEU A 201 11.68 -2.20 6.40
CA LEU A 201 10.22 -2.12 6.26
C LEU A 201 9.56 -1.80 7.60
N GLU A 202 8.77 -0.73 7.64
CA GLU A 202 8.04 -0.25 8.81
C GLU A 202 6.53 -0.51 8.66
N THR A 203 6.01 -0.45 7.42
CA THR A 203 4.59 -0.64 7.11
C THR A 203 4.41 -1.62 5.95
N LEU A 204 3.60 -2.64 6.18
CA LEU A 204 3.20 -3.63 5.18
C LEU A 204 1.67 -3.65 5.08
N GLU A 205 1.16 -3.41 3.88
CA GLU A 205 -0.25 -3.59 3.56
C GLU A 205 -0.37 -4.65 2.46
N VAL A 206 -1.07 -5.74 2.73
CA VAL A 206 -1.34 -6.80 1.76
C VAL A 206 -2.84 -6.96 1.65
N GLY A 207 -3.37 -6.97 0.44
CA GLY A 207 -4.79 -7.15 0.19
C GLY A 207 -5.07 -7.91 -1.10
N HIS A 208 -6.34 -8.14 -1.38
CA HIS A 208 -6.81 -8.56 -2.70
C HIS A 208 -7.67 -7.49 -3.35
N THR A 209 -7.54 -7.33 -4.66
CA THR A 209 -8.36 -6.39 -5.42
C THR A 209 -9.83 -6.79 -5.35
N LEU A 210 -10.66 -5.89 -4.82
CA LEU A 210 -12.11 -6.09 -4.67
C LEU A 210 -12.76 -6.34 -6.04
N GLY A 211 -13.35 -7.53 -6.23
CA GLY A 211 -14.11 -7.87 -7.44
C GLY A 211 -13.92 -9.31 -7.92
N VAL A 212 -12.81 -9.95 -7.54
CA VAL A 212 -12.57 -11.38 -7.82
C VAL A 212 -12.98 -12.17 -6.58
N ILE A 213 -14.16 -12.80 -6.63
CA ILE A 213 -14.77 -13.53 -5.49
C ILE A 213 -14.09 -14.90 -5.28
N ASP A 214 -12.95 -15.16 -5.92
CA ASP A 214 -12.19 -16.38 -5.69
C ASP A 214 -11.41 -16.23 -4.39
N ARG A 215 -12.11 -16.40 -3.27
CA ARG A 215 -11.52 -16.48 -1.93
C ARG A 215 -10.72 -17.77 -1.86
N ARG A 216 -9.44 -17.66 -2.18
CA ARG A 216 -8.54 -18.81 -2.13
C ARG A 216 -7.93 -18.92 -0.74
N GLU A 217 -7.77 -20.18 -0.33
CA GLU A 217 -7.26 -20.55 0.98
C GLU A 217 -5.80 -20.10 1.12
N TRP A 218 -5.52 -19.34 2.18
CA TRP A 218 -4.15 -19.09 2.61
C TRP A 218 -3.64 -20.38 3.25
N ASP A 219 -2.87 -21.18 2.53
CA ASP A 219 -2.42 -22.48 3.02
C ASP A 219 -1.16 -22.39 3.92
N ASN A 220 -0.71 -23.54 4.43
CA ASN A 220 0.46 -23.61 5.30
C ASN A 220 1.76 -23.20 4.57
N THR A 221 1.84 -23.40 3.26
CA THR A 221 3.04 -23.06 2.47
C THR A 221 3.14 -21.55 2.33
N ALA A 222 2.04 -20.89 1.96
CA ALA A 222 1.91 -19.44 1.93
C ALA A 222 2.21 -18.82 3.30
N SER A 223 1.68 -19.40 4.39
CA SER A 223 1.97 -18.97 5.77
C SER A 223 3.45 -19.03 6.11
N THR A 224 4.10 -20.16 5.82
CA THR A 224 5.53 -20.35 6.09
C THR A 224 6.38 -19.33 5.32
N VAL A 225 6.09 -19.15 4.03
CA VAL A 225 6.84 -18.23 3.16
C VAL A 225 6.64 -16.77 3.60
N PHE A 226 5.42 -16.40 3.98
CA PHE A 226 5.12 -15.08 4.49
C PHE A 226 5.83 -14.81 5.82
N SER A 227 5.80 -15.75 6.76
CA SER A 227 6.51 -15.66 8.04
C SER A 227 8.03 -15.52 7.83
N GLN A 228 8.61 -16.26 6.88
CA GLN A 228 10.03 -16.08 6.50
C GLN A 228 10.32 -14.68 5.94
N PHE A 229 9.41 -14.10 5.17
CA PHE A 229 9.54 -12.71 4.70
C PHE A 229 9.49 -11.70 5.85
N LEU A 230 8.60 -11.91 6.81
CA LEU A 230 8.49 -11.07 8.00
C LEU A 230 9.77 -11.13 8.87
N LEU A 231 10.39 -12.30 9.01
CA LEU A 231 11.70 -12.45 9.68
C LEU A 231 12.82 -11.65 8.99
N ARG A 232 12.73 -11.41 7.68
CA ARG A 232 13.66 -10.55 6.92
C ARG A 232 13.34 -9.05 7.05
N SER A 233 12.25 -8.70 7.73
CA SER A 233 11.73 -7.34 7.91
C SER A 233 11.56 -7.01 9.40
N PRO A 234 12.64 -7.05 10.21
CA PRO A 234 12.55 -7.02 11.68
C PRO A 234 12.05 -5.69 12.27
N LEU A 235 11.99 -4.63 11.46
CA LEU A 235 11.52 -3.30 11.85
C LEU A 235 10.03 -3.07 11.56
N LEU A 236 9.28 -4.10 11.16
CA LEU A 236 7.86 -3.94 10.83
C LEU A 236 7.06 -3.53 12.07
N GLU A 237 6.39 -2.38 11.99
CA GLU A 237 5.59 -1.79 13.07
C GLU A 237 4.08 -1.74 12.75
N ASP A 238 3.69 -1.68 11.47
CA ASP A 238 2.29 -1.64 11.01
C ASP A 238 2.04 -2.74 9.97
N LEU A 239 1.16 -3.69 10.32
CA LEU A 239 0.74 -4.79 9.45
C LEU A 239 -0.75 -4.68 9.17
N HIS A 240 -1.10 -4.57 7.89
CA HIS A 240 -2.47 -4.60 7.39
C HIS A 240 -2.65 -5.78 6.44
N LEU A 241 -3.59 -6.66 6.75
CA LEU A 241 -4.00 -7.78 5.91
C LEU A 241 -5.47 -7.61 5.54
N ALA A 242 -5.80 -7.68 4.25
CA ALA A 242 -7.15 -7.49 3.77
C ALA A 242 -7.62 -8.63 2.84
N VAL A 243 -8.83 -9.14 3.06
CA VAL A 243 -9.52 -10.10 2.18
C VAL A 243 -8.78 -11.44 2.05
N PHE A 244 -8.31 -12.01 3.16
CA PHE A 244 -7.67 -13.33 3.18
C PHE A 244 -8.44 -14.35 4.03
N ASP A 245 -8.54 -15.58 3.54
CA ASP A 245 -9.02 -16.74 4.31
C ASP A 245 -7.87 -17.33 5.15
N LEU A 246 -7.41 -16.53 6.11
CA LEU A 246 -6.40 -16.91 7.09
C LEU A 246 -7.03 -17.76 8.20
N LEU A 247 -6.32 -18.80 8.63
CA LEU A 247 -6.64 -19.54 9.85
C LEU A 247 -5.91 -18.91 11.05
N PRO A 248 -6.39 -19.10 12.28
CA PRO A 248 -5.80 -18.50 13.48
C PRO A 248 -4.30 -18.79 13.65
N HIS A 249 -3.86 -20.03 13.38
CA HIS A 249 -2.45 -20.42 13.52
C HIS A 249 -1.53 -19.79 12.45
N HIS A 250 -2.05 -19.46 11.26
CA HIS A 250 -1.27 -18.71 10.26
C HIS A 250 -0.96 -17.29 10.75
N LEU A 251 -1.93 -16.64 11.39
CA LEU A 251 -1.74 -15.33 11.98
C LEU A 251 -0.82 -15.37 13.20
N GLU A 252 -0.94 -16.42 14.03
CA GLU A 252 -0.01 -16.67 15.14
C GLU A 252 1.45 -16.77 14.67
N GLU A 253 1.71 -17.52 13.60
CA GLU A 253 3.05 -17.68 13.01
C GLU A 253 3.62 -16.33 12.51
N ALA A 254 2.78 -15.54 11.83
CA ALA A 254 3.15 -14.21 11.33
C ALA A 254 3.46 -13.22 12.47
N LEU A 255 2.64 -13.21 13.54
CA LEU A 255 2.85 -12.35 14.70
C LEU A 255 4.07 -12.77 15.53
N SER A 256 4.35 -14.07 15.61
CA SER A 256 5.56 -14.60 16.24
C SER A 256 6.82 -14.17 15.50
N SER A 257 6.72 -13.96 14.19
CA SER A 257 7.81 -13.48 13.33
C SER A 257 8.01 -11.96 13.37
N THR A 258 7.14 -11.20 14.06
CA THR A 258 7.13 -9.73 14.06
C THR A 258 7.05 -9.13 15.48
N PRO A 259 8.06 -9.36 16.35
CA PRO A 259 8.05 -8.87 17.73
C PRO A 259 8.02 -7.33 17.85
N SER A 260 8.40 -6.62 16.78
CA SER A 260 8.38 -5.15 16.70
C SER A 260 6.99 -4.56 16.45
N LEU A 261 6.00 -5.38 16.09
CA LEU A 261 4.70 -4.92 15.62
C LEU A 261 3.97 -4.07 16.66
N ILE A 262 3.49 -2.90 16.24
CA ILE A 262 2.74 -1.93 17.05
C ILE A 262 1.26 -1.92 16.65
N LYS A 263 0.97 -2.06 15.35
CA LYS A 263 -0.39 -1.99 14.81
C LYS A 263 -0.69 -3.23 13.96
N LEU A 264 -1.83 -3.86 14.24
CA LEU A 264 -2.39 -4.94 13.45
C LEU A 264 -3.76 -4.53 12.94
N ARG A 265 -3.95 -4.57 11.62
CA ARG A 265 -5.22 -4.31 10.94
C ARG A 265 -5.61 -5.53 10.11
N LEU A 266 -6.81 -6.05 10.32
CA LEU A 266 -7.38 -7.17 9.58
C LEU A 266 -8.71 -6.72 8.99
N GLU A 267 -8.82 -6.67 7.67
CA GLU A 267 -10.05 -6.24 6.97
C GLU A 267 -10.59 -7.41 6.15
N CYS A 268 -11.86 -7.77 6.31
CA CYS A 268 -12.49 -8.90 5.62
C CYS A 268 -11.75 -10.25 5.78
N CYS A 269 -10.97 -10.44 6.84
CA CYS A 269 -10.27 -11.70 7.14
C CYS A 269 -11.16 -12.60 8.00
N MET A 270 -12.07 -13.33 7.36
CA MET A 270 -13.22 -13.93 8.03
C MET A 270 -12.85 -15.01 9.08
N TYR A 271 -11.83 -15.83 8.85
CA TYR A 271 -11.62 -17.04 9.67
C TYR A 271 -10.47 -16.96 10.67
N CYS A 272 -9.76 -15.84 10.73
CA CYS A 272 -8.52 -15.74 11.51
C CYS A 272 -8.70 -15.27 12.96
N VAL A 273 -9.89 -14.77 13.31
CA VAL A 273 -10.18 -14.21 14.63
C VAL A 273 -11.18 -15.10 15.38
N ASP A 274 -10.67 -16.01 16.20
CA ASP A 274 -11.46 -16.88 17.07
C ASP A 274 -11.05 -16.76 18.54
N ASN A 275 -11.60 -17.62 19.41
CA ASN A 275 -11.25 -17.59 20.83
C ASN A 275 -9.78 -17.93 21.11
N ASP A 276 -9.18 -18.79 20.28
CA ASP A 276 -7.81 -19.24 20.46
C ASP A 276 -6.85 -18.12 20.06
N PHE A 277 -7.08 -17.46 18.92
CA PHE A 277 -6.37 -16.25 18.51
C PHE A 277 -6.37 -15.16 19.59
N LEU A 278 -7.54 -14.86 20.16
CA LEU A 278 -7.62 -13.86 21.23
C LEU A 278 -6.89 -14.31 22.50
N HIS A 279 -6.89 -15.61 22.80
CA HIS A 279 -6.11 -16.16 23.92
C HIS A 279 -4.60 -16.05 23.67
N PHE A 280 -4.13 -16.23 22.44
CA PHE A 280 -2.72 -16.03 22.08
C PHE A 280 -2.25 -14.59 22.28
N LEU A 281 -3.15 -13.61 22.16
CA LEU A 281 -2.86 -12.22 22.48
C LEU A 281 -2.93 -11.91 23.99
N GLU A 282 -3.42 -12.81 24.85
CA GLU A 282 -3.47 -12.57 26.30
C GLU A 282 -2.06 -12.49 26.90
N TYR A 283 -1.82 -11.49 27.75
CA TYR A 283 -0.59 -11.44 28.54
C TYR A 283 -0.69 -12.33 29.78
N CYS A 284 0.14 -13.36 29.80
CA CYS A 284 0.29 -14.29 30.91
C CYS A 284 1.72 -14.21 31.47
N PRO A 285 1.99 -13.50 32.59
CA PRO A 285 3.34 -13.28 33.12
C PRO A 285 4.19 -14.56 33.31
N ASN A 286 3.53 -15.69 33.58
CA ASN A 286 4.17 -16.98 33.86
C ASN A 286 4.35 -17.86 32.61
N HIS A 287 3.95 -17.40 31.42
CA HIS A 287 3.96 -18.18 30.19
C HIS A 287 4.62 -17.41 29.02
N PRO A 288 5.95 -17.19 29.04
CA PRO A 288 6.67 -16.72 27.85
C PRO A 288 6.81 -17.83 26.79
N PRO A 289 6.98 -17.49 25.49
CA PRO A 289 7.13 -16.14 24.92
C PRO A 289 5.79 -15.41 24.71
N HIS A 290 5.82 -14.07 24.77
CA HIS A 290 4.65 -13.24 24.44
C HIS A 290 4.63 -12.89 22.96
N ILE A 291 3.51 -13.15 22.29
CA ILE A 291 3.32 -12.83 20.89
C ILE A 291 3.03 -11.33 20.73
N ALA A 292 3.71 -10.70 19.77
CA ALA A 292 3.63 -9.27 19.47
C ALA A 292 3.64 -8.39 20.76
N PRO A 293 4.75 -8.40 21.53
CA PRO A 293 4.81 -7.73 22.82
C PRO A 293 4.70 -6.20 22.70
N ARG A 294 5.00 -5.62 21.54
CA ARG A 294 4.87 -4.18 21.29
C ARG A 294 3.52 -3.75 20.74
N LEU A 295 2.57 -4.68 20.55
CA LEU A 295 1.28 -4.40 19.91
C LEU A 295 0.43 -3.50 20.81
N ARG A 296 -0.07 -2.39 20.25
CA ARG A 296 -0.87 -1.36 20.94
C ARG A 296 -2.18 -1.06 20.25
N THR A 297 -2.23 -1.24 18.94
CA THR A 297 -3.42 -0.97 18.12
C THR A 297 -3.89 -2.24 17.45
N LEU A 298 -5.16 -2.58 17.64
CA LEU A 298 -5.82 -3.72 17.04
C LEU A 298 -7.06 -3.25 16.29
N GLN A 299 -7.13 -3.49 14.99
CA GLN A 299 -8.30 -3.15 14.18
C GLN A 299 -8.78 -4.35 13.40
N PHE A 300 -10.04 -4.70 13.58
CA PHE A 300 -10.73 -5.73 12.81
C PHE A 300 -11.89 -5.08 12.06
N GLY A 301 -11.92 -5.17 10.74
CA GLY A 301 -13.04 -4.75 9.91
C GLY A 301 -13.64 -5.94 9.18
N SER A 302 -14.96 -6.10 9.24
CA SER A 302 -15.68 -7.22 8.62
C SER A 302 -15.08 -8.60 8.93
N VAL A 303 -14.73 -8.87 10.19
CA VAL A 303 -14.27 -10.22 10.61
C VAL A 303 -15.45 -11.07 11.07
N ARG A 304 -15.41 -12.38 10.81
CA ARG A 304 -16.33 -13.32 11.44
C ARG A 304 -15.98 -13.47 12.91
N SER A 305 -16.91 -14.01 13.64
CA SER A 305 -17.00 -13.86 15.08
C SER A 305 -17.04 -15.14 15.85
N ASP A 306 -16.12 -16.03 15.54
CA ASP A 306 -16.09 -17.30 16.23
C ASP A 306 -15.49 -17.16 17.65
N PHE A 307 -15.33 -15.91 18.14
CA PHE A 307 -14.94 -15.56 19.50
C PHE A 307 -16.10 -15.05 20.38
N THR A 308 -15.94 -15.22 21.69
CA THR A 308 -16.93 -14.78 22.70
C THR A 308 -16.57 -13.42 23.31
N GLN A 309 -17.57 -12.66 23.78
CA GLN A 309 -17.34 -11.42 24.53
C GLN A 309 -16.46 -11.63 25.77
N LYS A 310 -16.62 -12.77 26.45
CA LYS A 310 -15.79 -13.14 27.61
C LYS A 310 -14.32 -13.26 27.23
N ARG A 311 -14.01 -13.84 26.07
CA ARG A 311 -12.64 -13.99 25.60
C ARG A 311 -12.05 -12.65 25.16
N LEU A 312 -12.82 -11.85 24.43
CA LEU A 312 -12.42 -10.49 24.07
C LEU A 312 -12.11 -9.65 25.33
N GLU A 313 -12.97 -9.71 26.35
CA GLU A 313 -12.75 -9.07 27.63
C GLU A 313 -11.44 -9.54 28.30
N ALA A 314 -11.17 -10.84 28.32
CA ALA A 314 -9.95 -11.40 28.91
C ALA A 314 -8.70 -10.87 28.21
N MET A 315 -8.69 -10.87 26.87
CA MET A 315 -7.61 -10.30 26.06
C MET A 315 -7.37 -8.82 26.37
N ILE A 316 -8.42 -8.00 26.38
CA ILE A 316 -8.32 -6.56 26.68
C ILE A 316 -7.74 -6.36 28.08
N ARG A 317 -8.33 -6.99 29.10
CA ARG A 317 -7.89 -6.85 30.50
C ARG A 317 -6.47 -7.31 30.74
N SER A 318 -5.99 -8.29 29.99
CA SER A 318 -4.63 -8.81 30.15
C SER A 318 -3.56 -7.77 29.81
N ARG A 319 -3.85 -6.82 28.90
CA ARG A 319 -2.91 -5.75 28.51
C ARG A 319 -3.44 -4.32 28.72
N TRP A 320 -4.56 -4.15 29.42
CA TRP A 320 -5.06 -2.83 29.80
C TRP A 320 -4.76 -2.55 31.27
N TRP A 321 -4.03 -1.47 31.53
CA TRP A 321 -3.75 -0.98 32.88
C TRP A 321 -3.97 0.53 32.92
N SER A 322 -4.68 1.01 33.93
CA SER A 322 -4.69 2.44 34.21
C SER A 322 -3.29 2.93 34.60
N ALA A 323 -3.01 4.22 34.45
CA ALA A 323 -1.73 4.80 34.86
C ALA A 323 -1.40 4.51 36.33
N GLN A 324 -2.42 4.49 37.21
CA GLN A 324 -2.27 4.15 38.62
C GLN A 324 -1.95 2.66 38.81
N ALA A 325 -2.62 1.77 38.08
CA ALA A 325 -2.34 0.34 38.14
C ALA A 325 -0.91 0.04 37.68
N LEU A 326 -0.45 0.68 36.60
CA LEU A 326 0.90 0.51 36.08
C LEU A 326 1.97 0.96 37.10
N GLN A 327 1.74 2.07 37.81
CA GLN A 327 2.62 2.56 38.87
C GLN A 327 2.64 1.66 40.12
N ALA A 328 1.55 0.92 40.36
CA ALA A 328 1.44 0.01 41.51
C ALA A 328 2.08 -1.36 41.26
N LEU A 329 2.43 -1.70 40.00
CA LEU A 329 3.06 -2.97 39.68
C LEU A 329 4.53 -2.99 40.17
N PRO A 330 4.98 -4.09 40.80
CA PRO A 330 6.37 -4.21 41.26
C PRO A 330 7.38 -4.23 40.11
N THR A 331 6.95 -4.73 38.95
CA THR A 331 7.71 -4.80 37.71
C THR A 331 6.83 -4.37 36.54
N PRO A 332 7.32 -3.52 35.63
CA PRO A 332 6.60 -3.18 34.41
C PRO A 332 6.27 -4.45 33.59
N PRO A 333 5.08 -4.55 33.00
CA PRO A 333 4.73 -5.66 32.10
C PRO A 333 5.71 -5.76 30.92
N LEU A 334 5.96 -6.99 30.46
CA LEU A 334 6.80 -7.26 29.28
C LEU A 334 6.08 -7.02 27.94
N VAL A 335 4.82 -6.59 28.00
CA VAL A 335 4.03 -6.24 26.83
C VAL A 335 3.54 -4.79 26.95
N ALA A 336 3.35 -4.14 25.81
CA ALA A 336 2.77 -2.82 25.73
C ALA A 336 1.30 -2.84 26.15
N ALA A 337 0.85 -1.74 26.75
CA ALA A 337 -0.55 -1.54 27.05
C ALA A 337 -1.35 -1.26 25.77
N TRP A 338 -2.62 -1.66 25.73
CA TRP A 338 -3.51 -1.29 24.64
C TRP A 338 -3.70 0.23 24.57
N GLU A 339 -3.58 0.79 23.36
CA GLU A 339 -3.91 2.19 23.08
C GLU A 339 -5.25 2.29 22.35
N SER A 340 -5.48 1.41 21.37
CA SER A 340 -6.70 1.44 20.54
C SER A 340 -7.14 0.04 20.11
N ILE A 341 -8.43 -0.27 20.23
CA ILE A 341 -9.05 -1.54 19.83
C ILE A 341 -10.35 -1.26 19.10
N HIS A 342 -10.36 -1.44 17.79
CA HIS A 342 -11.52 -1.22 16.94
C HIS A 342 -11.96 -2.54 16.32
N ILE A 343 -13.22 -2.92 16.53
CA ILE A 343 -13.78 -4.16 15.98
C ILE A 343 -15.09 -3.80 15.29
N TRP A 344 -15.11 -3.97 13.98
CA TRP A 344 -16.29 -3.84 13.14
C TRP A 344 -16.61 -5.21 12.54
N ARG A 345 -17.82 -5.71 12.79
CA ARG A 345 -18.24 -7.05 12.35
C ARG A 345 -19.08 -7.07 11.09
N GLY A 346 -19.29 -5.91 10.47
CA GLY A 346 -20.27 -5.76 9.40
C GLY A 346 -21.70 -5.93 9.91
N ASP A 347 -22.61 -6.34 9.02
CA ASP A 347 -24.04 -6.43 9.31
C ASP A 347 -24.46 -7.75 9.97
N ASP A 348 -23.62 -8.35 10.83
CA ASP A 348 -23.96 -9.59 11.54
C ASP A 348 -25.06 -9.36 12.57
N PRO A 349 -26.32 -9.78 12.31
CA PRO A 349 -27.46 -9.45 13.17
C PRO A 349 -27.44 -10.18 14.50
N GLU A 350 -26.63 -11.24 14.63
CA GLU A 350 -26.59 -12.08 15.83
C GLU A 350 -25.68 -11.48 16.91
N TRP A 351 -24.80 -10.54 16.55
CA TRP A 351 -23.92 -9.92 17.52
C TRP A 351 -24.56 -8.75 18.24
N ASN A 352 -25.09 -9.03 19.42
CA ASN A 352 -25.49 -7.99 20.34
C ASN A 352 -24.50 -7.95 21.50
N LEU A 353 -23.86 -6.80 21.70
CA LEU A 353 -23.05 -6.57 22.88
C LEU A 353 -23.93 -6.71 24.12
N SER A 354 -23.47 -7.51 25.08
CA SER A 354 -24.19 -7.60 26.34
C SER A 354 -24.02 -6.28 27.10
N ARG A 355 -25.09 -5.77 27.73
CA ARG A 355 -25.02 -4.57 28.57
C ARG A 355 -23.87 -4.58 29.59
N PRO A 356 -23.55 -5.71 30.27
CA PRO A 356 -22.39 -5.76 31.15
C PRO A 356 -21.05 -5.49 30.44
N PHE A 357 -20.90 -5.92 29.19
CA PHE A 357 -19.70 -5.67 28.40
C PHE A 357 -19.65 -4.22 27.91
N GLU A 358 -20.77 -3.65 27.44
CA GLU A 358 -20.86 -2.23 27.07
C GLU A 358 -20.45 -1.30 28.22
N ASN A 359 -20.94 -1.58 29.44
CA ASN A 359 -20.56 -0.81 30.63
C ASN A 359 -19.06 -0.88 30.94
N LYS A 360 -18.42 -2.04 30.69
CA LYS A 360 -16.96 -2.18 30.86
C LYS A 360 -16.19 -1.40 29.79
N MET A 361 -16.66 -1.43 28.54
CA MET A 361 -16.07 -0.64 27.47
C MET A 361 -16.11 0.86 27.79
N GLU A 362 -17.24 1.36 28.28
CA GLU A 362 -17.38 2.77 28.67
C GLU A 362 -16.44 3.13 29.83
N ALA A 363 -16.28 2.24 30.81
CA ALA A 363 -15.31 2.42 31.87
C ALA A 363 -13.87 2.52 31.31
N TRP A 364 -13.46 1.61 30.42
CA TRP A 364 -12.13 1.66 29.80
C TRP A 364 -11.93 2.93 28.95
N ARG A 365 -12.94 3.39 28.21
CA ARG A 365 -12.88 4.68 27.49
C ARG A 365 -12.64 5.85 28.43
N SER A 366 -13.36 5.88 29.54
CA SER A 366 -13.20 6.94 30.55
C SER A 366 -11.80 6.93 31.20
N GLU A 367 -11.14 5.77 31.19
CA GLU A 367 -9.75 5.59 31.65
C GLU A 367 -8.71 5.86 30.55
N GLY A 368 -9.13 6.12 29.31
CA GLY A 368 -8.28 6.54 28.19
C GLY A 368 -8.07 5.49 27.08
N LEU A 369 -8.71 4.31 27.14
CA LEU A 369 -8.62 3.33 26.06
C LEU A 369 -9.53 3.73 24.89
N ASP A 370 -8.97 3.89 23.70
CA ASP A 370 -9.76 4.09 22.49
C ASP A 370 -10.37 2.76 22.00
N ILE A 371 -11.56 2.42 22.51
CA ILE A 371 -12.23 1.16 22.18
C ILE A 371 -13.56 1.38 21.47
N GLN A 372 -13.73 0.72 20.33
CA GLN A 372 -14.97 0.69 19.57
C GLN A 372 -15.26 -0.74 19.13
N VAL A 373 -16.46 -1.24 19.46
CA VAL A 373 -16.94 -2.54 19.00
C VAL A 373 -18.33 -2.29 18.42
N THR A 374 -18.48 -2.52 17.11
CA THR A 374 -19.68 -2.23 16.34
C THR A 374 -20.09 -3.41 15.48
#